data_AF-A0A8K0CZH2-F1
#
_entry.id   AF-A0A8K0CZH2-F1
#
_cell.length_a   1.000
_cell.length_b   1.000
_cell.length_c   1.000
_cell.angle_alpha   90.00
_cell.angle_beta   90.00
_cell.angle_gamma   90.00
#
_symmetry.space_group_name_H-M   'P 1'
#
loop_
_entity.id
_entity.type
_entity.pdbx_description
1 polymer ?
#
loop_
_entity_poly.entity_id
_entity_poly.type
_entity_poly.pdbx_seq_one_letter_code
_entity_poly.pdbx_strand_id
1 'polypeptide(L)'
;MSRAPRNSANPWQRNQPQHKKPQHNSSPDVNKSEIKFKEAQKKLQAAVQKHIKEYDSSSEEEELETNNIIGAILKSYTQTGGSENNLNRTQVFLEDTFLSGATTCLICISSVKRTESIWSCSECYCVFHLTCIQRWSKDTITQQKQALEDPVVIRNNIKIQWGCPKCRKEYGPSDIPTKYECFCKKVVNPKFEPFLIPHSCGETCGKNLKPFCGHDCVLLCHPGSCPPCPKTVSVTCYCASQPPRIQRCCNKEWSCGSPCNKLLSCKKHKCAQPCHPNDCLPCPKKSIQKCICGSNNKLRDCSTPIWQCDKVCNKPLECGHHNCMEVCHVGKCEPCILSKPRTCPCGRTFYNLPCTEDTPTCGDTCGKILECGTHICHQRCHKDKCGA
;
A
#
# COMPACT_ATOMS: atom_id res chain seq x y z
N MET A 1 20.16 -29.75 -48.07
CA MET A 1 21.37 -28.93 -48.29
C MET A 1 21.50 -27.94 -47.15
N SER A 2 22.49 -28.18 -46.29
CA SER A 2 22.72 -27.51 -45.01
C SER A 2 23.38 -26.14 -45.18
N ARG A 3 22.98 -25.14 -44.39
CA ARG A 3 23.77 -23.93 -44.15
C ARG A 3 23.82 -23.61 -42.66
N ALA A 4 25.05 -23.57 -42.15
CA ALA A 4 25.47 -23.34 -40.78
C ALA A 4 25.46 -21.83 -40.40
N PRO A 5 25.50 -21.47 -39.10
CA PRO A 5 25.29 -20.10 -38.62
C PRO A 5 26.58 -19.28 -38.51
N ARG A 6 26.45 -17.95 -38.62
CA ARG A 6 27.53 -16.96 -38.43
C ARG A 6 27.73 -16.67 -36.95
N ASN A 7 28.96 -16.82 -36.48
CA ASN A 7 29.41 -16.45 -35.14
C ASN A 7 30.08 -15.07 -35.20
N SER A 8 29.55 -14.08 -34.48
CA SER A 8 30.08 -12.72 -34.40
C SER A 8 31.08 -12.59 -33.24
N ALA A 9 32.34 -12.32 -33.57
CA ALA A 9 33.43 -12.11 -32.62
C ALA A 9 33.34 -10.75 -31.91
N ASN A 10 33.77 -10.73 -30.63
CA ASN A 10 33.73 -9.60 -29.70
C ASN A 10 34.94 -8.64 -29.95
N PRO A 11 34.77 -7.30 -30.05
CA PRO A 11 35.76 -6.40 -30.63
C PRO A 11 36.66 -5.64 -29.62
N TRP A 12 37.31 -6.34 -28.68
CA TRP A 12 38.20 -5.71 -27.68
C TRP A 12 39.63 -6.26 -27.62
N GLN A 13 40.14 -6.84 -28.71
CA GLN A 13 41.55 -7.22 -28.83
C GLN A 13 42.27 -6.35 -29.86
N ARG A 14 42.73 -5.17 -29.45
CA ARG A 14 43.83 -4.46 -30.11
C ARG A 14 44.45 -3.45 -29.13
N ASN A 15 45.75 -3.65 -28.89
CA ASN A 15 46.76 -2.72 -28.35
C ASN A 15 47.45 -3.22 -27.06
N GLN A 16 48.53 -3.99 -27.24
CA GLN A 16 49.68 -3.97 -26.34
C GLN A 16 50.95 -3.69 -27.17
N PRO A 17 51.76 -2.68 -26.83
CA PRO A 17 53.03 -2.42 -27.51
C PRO A 17 54.12 -3.40 -27.08
N GLN A 18 54.93 -3.81 -28.07
CA GLN A 18 56.13 -4.62 -27.93
C GLN A 18 57.27 -3.80 -27.33
N HIS A 19 57.94 -4.30 -26.29
CA HIS A 19 59.30 -3.88 -25.96
C HIS A 19 60.22 -5.09 -25.75
N LYS A 20 61.35 -5.02 -26.47
CA LYS A 20 62.37 -6.06 -26.65
C LYS A 20 63.15 -6.34 -25.36
N LYS A 21 63.51 -7.63 -25.21
CA LYS A 21 64.46 -8.16 -24.21
C LYS A 21 65.88 -7.61 -24.42
N PRO A 22 66.68 -7.58 -23.33
CA PRO A 22 68.04 -8.10 -23.40
C PRO A 22 68.20 -9.39 -22.57
N GLN A 23 69.07 -10.26 -23.05
CA GLN A 23 69.37 -11.60 -22.51
C GLN A 23 70.40 -11.53 -21.37
N HIS A 24 70.25 -12.39 -20.34
CA HIS A 24 71.39 -13.08 -19.74
C HIS A 24 70.97 -14.37 -19.01
N ASN A 25 71.85 -15.38 -19.08
CA ASN A 25 71.73 -16.78 -18.64
C ASN A 25 71.52 -17.00 -17.13
N SER A 26 70.71 -18.00 -16.75
CA SER A 26 70.99 -19.06 -15.73
C SER A 26 69.75 -19.92 -15.43
N SER A 27 69.92 -21.26 -15.39
CA SER A 27 68.95 -22.27 -14.89
C SER A 27 69.03 -22.40 -13.34
N PRO A 28 68.28 -23.28 -12.65
CA PRO A 28 66.82 -23.55 -12.63
C PRO A 28 66.25 -23.41 -11.18
N ASP A 29 65.16 -22.67 -10.92
CA ASP A 29 64.55 -22.66 -9.57
C ASP A 29 63.01 -22.62 -9.57
N VAL A 30 62.39 -23.34 -10.51
CA VAL A 30 60.92 -23.43 -10.62
C VAL A 30 60.30 -24.31 -9.52
N ASN A 31 61.11 -25.13 -8.83
CA ASN A 31 60.59 -26.11 -7.87
C ASN A 31 60.46 -25.56 -6.44
N LYS A 32 61.29 -24.60 -6.04
CA LYS A 32 61.37 -24.13 -4.64
C LYS A 32 60.22 -23.21 -4.26
N SER A 33 59.72 -22.41 -5.19
CA SER A 33 58.52 -21.57 -5.01
C SER A 33 57.24 -22.42 -4.92
N GLU A 34 57.13 -23.47 -5.74
CA GLU A 34 55.98 -24.36 -5.74
C GLU A 34 55.92 -25.22 -4.47
N ILE A 35 57.10 -25.67 -3.99
CA ILE A 35 57.22 -26.36 -2.70
C ILE A 35 56.83 -25.43 -1.54
N LYS A 36 57.30 -24.17 -1.52
CA LYS A 36 56.92 -23.19 -0.49
C LYS A 36 55.43 -22.87 -0.51
N PHE A 37 54.81 -22.81 -1.69
CA PHE A 37 53.36 -22.60 -1.82
C PHE A 37 52.57 -23.80 -1.28
N LYS A 38 52.97 -25.02 -1.62
CA LYS A 38 52.36 -26.26 -1.09
C LYS A 38 52.55 -26.38 0.42
N GLU A 39 53.70 -25.97 0.94
CA GLU A 39 53.97 -25.98 2.38
C GLU A 39 53.11 -24.94 3.13
N ALA A 40 52.96 -23.74 2.58
CA ALA A 40 52.06 -22.71 3.12
C ALA A 40 50.59 -23.17 3.08
N GLN A 41 50.16 -23.80 1.98
CA GLN A 41 48.82 -24.37 1.84
C GLN A 41 48.57 -25.47 2.87
N LYS A 42 49.55 -26.36 3.08
CA LYS A 42 49.46 -27.45 4.07
C LYS A 42 49.44 -26.93 5.51
N LYS A 43 50.22 -25.88 5.81
CA LYS A 43 50.18 -25.18 7.11
C LYS A 43 48.84 -24.50 7.35
N LEU A 44 48.28 -23.84 6.33
CA LEU A 44 46.95 -23.23 6.42
C LEU A 44 45.86 -24.30 6.63
N GLN A 45 45.89 -25.39 5.87
CA GLN A 45 44.97 -26.51 6.07
C GLN A 45 45.11 -27.14 7.46
N ALA A 46 46.33 -27.32 7.96
CA ALA A 46 46.55 -27.85 9.31
C ALA A 46 46.04 -26.89 10.41
N ALA A 47 46.24 -25.57 10.23
CA ALA A 47 45.70 -24.57 11.15
C ALA A 47 44.17 -24.56 11.15
N VAL A 48 43.55 -24.64 9.97
CA VAL A 48 42.09 -24.77 9.82
C VAL A 48 41.59 -26.06 10.48
N GLN A 49 42.25 -27.20 10.25
CA GLN A 49 41.86 -28.48 10.85
C GLN A 49 42.02 -28.48 12.38
N LYS A 50 43.04 -27.79 12.90
CA LYS A 50 43.26 -27.64 14.35
C LYS A 50 42.14 -26.81 14.99
N HIS A 51 41.79 -25.67 14.41
CA HIS A 51 40.68 -24.85 14.90
C HIS A 51 39.32 -25.54 14.79
N ILE A 52 39.09 -26.35 13.74
CA ILE A 52 37.88 -27.18 13.62
C ILE A 52 37.81 -28.24 14.73
N LYS A 53 38.93 -28.88 15.08
CA LYS A 53 38.97 -29.89 16.15
C LYS A 53 38.87 -29.30 17.55
N GLU A 54 39.46 -28.12 17.79
CA GLU A 54 39.31 -27.40 19.06
C GLU A 54 37.84 -26.96 19.27
N TYR A 55 37.15 -26.57 18.19
CA TYR A 55 35.72 -26.24 18.21
C TYR A 55 34.82 -27.44 18.54
N ASP A 56 35.20 -28.66 18.14
CA ASP A 56 34.44 -29.90 18.39
C ASP A 56 34.73 -30.52 19.77
N SER A 57 35.75 -30.03 20.48
CA SER A 57 36.24 -30.62 21.74
C SER A 57 36.24 -29.70 22.96
N SER A 58 35.89 -28.41 22.82
CA SER A 58 35.77 -27.50 23.97
C SER A 58 34.33 -27.44 24.48
N SER A 59 34.09 -28.05 25.64
CA SER A 59 32.86 -27.98 26.43
C SER A 59 32.75 -26.68 27.25
N GLU A 60 33.69 -25.75 27.08
CA GLU A 60 33.66 -24.44 27.70
C GLU A 60 33.51 -23.41 26.58
N GLU A 61 32.34 -22.77 26.54
CA GLU A 61 31.95 -21.77 25.55
C GLU A 61 32.78 -20.51 25.80
N GLU A 62 33.86 -20.32 25.05
CA GLU A 62 34.49 -18.99 24.97
C GLU A 62 33.44 -18.03 24.38
N GLU A 63 33.01 -17.06 25.18
CA GLU A 63 32.23 -15.90 24.76
C GLU A 63 33.04 -15.11 23.71
N LEU A 64 33.05 -15.59 22.47
CA LEU A 64 33.57 -14.86 21.34
C LEU A 64 32.87 -13.50 21.28
N GLU A 65 33.57 -12.48 20.79
CA GLU A 65 33.16 -11.07 20.60
C GLU A 65 31.95 -10.87 19.64
N THR A 66 31.05 -11.85 19.58
CA THR A 66 29.77 -11.91 18.87
C THR A 66 28.95 -10.62 19.05
N ASN A 67 28.92 -10.05 20.26
CA ASN A 67 28.21 -8.80 20.56
C ASN A 67 28.74 -7.61 19.74
N ASN A 68 30.07 -7.50 19.57
CA ASN A 68 30.69 -6.40 18.81
C ASN A 68 30.41 -6.54 17.30
N ILE A 69 30.41 -7.78 16.80
CA ILE A 69 30.15 -8.08 15.39
C ILE A 69 28.68 -7.81 15.04
N ILE A 70 27.74 -8.26 15.88
CA ILE A 70 26.30 -8.04 15.68
C ILE A 70 25.99 -6.53 15.71
N GLY A 71 26.56 -5.79 16.67
CA GLY A 71 26.40 -4.33 16.75
C GLY A 71 26.94 -3.60 15.51
N ALA A 72 28.08 -4.02 14.97
CA ALA A 72 28.66 -3.43 13.75
C ALA A 72 27.78 -3.64 12.51
N ILE A 73 27.18 -4.83 12.34
CA ILE A 73 26.28 -5.14 11.22
C ILE A 73 25.00 -4.30 11.30
N LEU A 74 24.40 -4.22 12.51
CA LEU A 74 23.15 -3.50 12.73
C LEU A 74 23.30 -1.97 12.67
N LYS A 75 24.51 -1.43 12.85
CA LYS A 75 24.79 0.02 12.74
C LYS A 75 24.41 0.61 11.37
N SER A 76 24.57 -0.17 10.29
CA SER A 76 24.12 0.24 8.96
C SER A 76 22.60 0.42 8.89
N TYR A 77 21.85 -0.34 9.71
CA TYR A 77 20.40 -0.26 9.83
C TYR A 77 19.91 0.81 10.82
N THR A 78 20.76 1.43 11.64
CA THR A 78 20.36 2.53 12.54
C THR A 78 20.59 3.90 11.92
N GLN A 79 21.69 4.09 11.17
CA GLN A 79 22.10 5.39 10.61
C GLN A 79 21.06 6.03 9.66
N THR A 80 20.26 5.23 8.94
CA THR A 80 19.37 5.75 7.88
C THR A 80 17.91 5.93 8.32
N GLY A 81 17.61 5.93 9.62
CA GLY A 81 16.25 6.16 10.17
C GLY A 81 15.24 5.02 10.02
N GLY A 82 15.39 3.96 10.83
CA GLY A 82 14.41 2.88 11.03
C GLY A 82 13.91 2.85 12.47
N SER A 83 12.78 2.20 12.74
CA SER A 83 12.30 2.01 14.11
C SER A 83 13.29 1.16 14.91
N GLU A 84 13.99 1.79 15.86
CA GLU A 84 15.04 1.17 16.70
C GLU A 84 14.55 -0.09 17.42
N ASN A 85 13.28 -0.10 17.83
CA ASN A 85 12.66 -1.21 18.56
C ASN A 85 12.68 -2.54 17.80
N ASN A 86 12.47 -2.53 16.48
CA ASN A 86 12.46 -3.77 15.69
C ASN A 86 13.88 -4.31 15.48
N LEU A 87 14.87 -3.42 15.37
CA LEU A 87 16.27 -3.79 15.21
C LEU A 87 16.83 -4.38 16.51
N ASN A 88 16.55 -3.73 17.65
CA ASN A 88 16.94 -4.24 18.97
C ASN A 88 16.31 -5.61 19.24
N ARG A 89 15.07 -5.82 18.82
CA ARG A 89 14.41 -7.13 18.98
C ARG A 89 15.04 -8.21 18.10
N THR A 90 15.41 -7.90 16.86
CA THR A 90 16.15 -8.84 15.99
C THR A 90 17.53 -9.15 16.58
N GLN A 91 18.20 -8.18 17.19
CA GLN A 91 19.46 -8.38 17.89
C GLN A 91 19.33 -9.41 19.02
N VAL A 92 18.37 -9.21 19.92
CA VAL A 92 18.12 -10.15 21.04
C VAL A 92 17.86 -11.57 20.53
N PHE A 93 17.07 -11.74 19.46
CA PHE A 93 16.84 -13.06 18.90
C PHE A 93 18.09 -13.71 18.31
N LEU A 94 18.99 -12.92 17.73
CA LEU A 94 20.25 -13.43 17.21
C LEU A 94 21.14 -13.87 18.36
N GLU A 95 21.29 -13.04 19.40
CA GLU A 95 22.06 -13.35 20.61
C GLU A 95 21.55 -14.65 21.27
N ASP A 96 20.22 -14.75 21.50
CA ASP A 96 19.57 -15.94 22.08
C ASP A 96 19.73 -17.23 21.24
N THR A 97 19.95 -17.09 19.93
CA THR A 97 20.11 -18.24 19.01
C THR A 97 21.58 -18.66 18.87
N PHE A 98 22.52 -17.73 19.03
CA PHE A 98 23.95 -18.02 18.96
C PHE A 98 24.48 -18.64 20.26
N LEU A 99 24.00 -18.15 21.41
CA LEU A 99 24.33 -18.67 22.72
C LEU A 99 23.64 -20.01 22.97
N SER A 100 24.44 -21.04 23.22
CA SER A 100 23.92 -22.37 23.48
C SER A 100 23.14 -22.36 24.81
N GLY A 101 21.93 -22.92 24.79
CA GLY A 101 21.07 -22.98 25.97
C GLY A 101 20.34 -21.68 26.38
N ALA A 102 20.60 -20.55 25.70
CA ALA A 102 19.91 -19.27 25.96
C ALA A 102 18.41 -19.33 25.60
N THR A 103 18.06 -20.09 24.56
CA THR A 103 16.66 -20.31 24.18
C THR A 103 16.04 -21.43 25.03
N THR A 104 15.03 -21.09 25.84
CA THR A 104 14.28 -22.04 26.66
C THR A 104 12.87 -22.27 26.12
N CYS A 105 12.45 -23.54 26.06
CA CYS A 105 11.09 -23.90 25.65
C CYS A 105 10.12 -23.65 26.80
N LEU A 106 9.19 -22.71 26.69
CA LEU A 106 8.26 -22.36 27.79
C LEU A 106 7.22 -23.44 28.11
N ILE A 107 7.18 -24.56 27.37
CA ILE A 107 6.28 -25.69 27.65
C ILE A 107 6.95 -26.70 28.58
N CYS A 108 8.21 -27.07 28.31
CA CYS A 108 8.94 -28.06 29.12
C CYS A 108 10.02 -27.44 30.02
N ILE A 109 10.25 -26.13 29.91
CA ILE A 109 11.21 -25.33 30.69
C ILE A 109 12.66 -25.81 30.49
N SER A 110 12.91 -26.58 29.42
CA SER A 110 14.24 -27.06 29.06
C SER A 110 14.87 -26.19 27.98
N SER A 111 16.20 -26.09 27.99
CA SER A 111 16.98 -25.44 26.94
C SER A 111 16.83 -26.18 25.61
N VAL A 112 16.67 -25.41 24.53
CA VAL A 112 16.53 -25.92 23.16
C VAL A 112 17.92 -26.13 22.56
N LYS A 113 18.24 -27.34 22.10
CA LYS A 113 19.55 -27.66 21.52
C LYS A 113 19.61 -27.34 20.03
N ARG A 114 20.82 -27.06 19.53
CA ARG A 114 21.09 -26.72 18.11
C ARG A 114 20.67 -27.82 17.11
N THR A 115 20.61 -29.08 17.56
CA THR A 115 20.26 -30.25 16.73
C THR A 115 18.81 -30.68 16.85
N GLU A 116 18.05 -30.09 17.78
CA GLU A 116 16.65 -30.49 18.02
C GLU A 116 15.69 -29.87 17.00
N SER A 117 14.58 -30.57 16.76
CA SER A 117 13.50 -30.06 15.92
C SER A 117 12.69 -29.00 16.67
N ILE A 118 12.56 -27.82 16.07
CA ILE A 118 11.89 -26.69 16.70
C ILE A 118 10.69 -26.19 15.87
N TRP A 119 9.88 -25.37 16.53
CA TRP A 119 8.90 -24.50 15.89
C TRP A 119 9.00 -23.09 16.46
N SER A 120 8.89 -22.09 15.61
CA SER A 120 8.88 -20.67 16.01
C SER A 120 7.53 -20.01 15.70
N CYS A 121 6.97 -19.28 16.65
CA CYS A 121 5.73 -18.52 16.47
C CYS A 121 5.87 -17.45 15.37
N SER A 122 4.85 -17.28 14.52
CA SER A 122 4.90 -16.29 13.43
C SER A 122 4.76 -14.83 13.87
N GLU A 123 4.30 -14.59 15.11
CA GLU A 123 4.07 -13.25 15.65
C GLU A 123 5.17 -12.85 16.64
N CYS A 124 5.40 -13.67 17.67
CA CYS A 124 6.38 -13.35 18.71
C CYS A 124 7.75 -13.96 18.50
N TYR A 125 7.91 -14.85 17.50
CA TYR A 125 9.15 -15.54 17.14
C TYR A 125 9.80 -16.38 18.24
N CYS A 126 9.08 -16.63 19.35
CA CYS A 126 9.53 -17.53 20.39
C CYS A 126 9.59 -18.96 19.86
N VAL A 127 10.67 -19.64 20.23
CA VAL A 127 11.02 -20.99 19.81
C VAL A 127 10.56 -22.00 20.87
N PHE A 128 10.01 -23.12 20.40
CA PHE A 128 9.58 -24.25 21.21
C PHE A 128 10.07 -25.54 20.55
N HIS A 129 10.27 -26.61 21.33
CA HIS A 129 10.43 -27.93 20.73
C HIS A 129 9.20 -28.28 19.90
N LEU A 130 9.43 -28.88 18.72
CA LEU A 130 8.35 -29.27 17.80
C LEU A 130 7.35 -30.21 18.48
N THR A 131 7.84 -31.18 19.26
CA THR A 131 7.02 -32.13 20.00
C THR A 131 6.18 -31.47 21.11
N CYS A 132 6.76 -30.49 21.81
CA CYS A 132 6.06 -29.74 22.85
C CYS A 132 4.88 -28.96 22.26
N ILE A 133 5.10 -28.20 21.19
CA ILE A 133 4.03 -27.37 20.60
C ILE A 133 2.96 -28.23 19.92
N GLN A 134 3.34 -29.39 19.36
CA GLN A 134 2.39 -30.36 18.81
C GLN A 134 1.45 -30.91 19.89
N ARG A 135 1.97 -31.26 21.06
CA ARG A 135 1.14 -31.71 22.19
C ARG A 135 0.24 -30.58 22.68
N TRP A 136 0.83 -29.41 22.96
CA TRP A 136 0.09 -28.22 23.41
C TRP A 136 -1.11 -27.88 22.51
N SER A 137 -0.90 -27.84 21.19
CA SER A 137 -1.94 -27.51 20.23
C SER A 137 -3.04 -28.58 20.16
N LYS A 138 -2.67 -29.86 20.13
CA LYS A 138 -3.62 -30.98 20.11
C LYS A 138 -4.47 -31.06 21.38
N ASP A 139 -3.85 -30.89 22.54
CA ASP A 139 -4.54 -30.95 23.84
C ASP A 139 -5.53 -29.78 23.96
N THR A 140 -5.12 -28.57 23.58
CA THR A 140 -5.98 -27.37 23.57
C THR A 140 -7.21 -27.58 22.68
N ILE A 141 -7.02 -28.10 21.46
CA ILE A 141 -8.12 -28.38 20.52
C ILE A 141 -9.06 -29.46 21.05
N THR A 142 -8.51 -30.50 21.68
CA THR A 142 -9.29 -31.62 22.21
C THR A 142 -10.16 -31.17 23.38
N GLN A 143 -9.60 -30.37 24.29
CA GLN A 143 -10.35 -29.80 25.41
C GLN A 143 -11.50 -28.89 24.93
N GLN A 144 -11.27 -28.06 23.91
CA GLN A 144 -12.33 -27.22 23.34
C GLN A 144 -13.43 -28.05 22.68
N LYS A 145 -13.08 -29.15 21.98
CA LYS A 145 -14.08 -30.05 21.38
C LYS A 145 -14.95 -30.73 22.43
N GLN A 146 -14.35 -31.21 23.52
CA GLN A 146 -15.08 -31.84 24.62
C GLN A 146 -16.06 -30.85 25.28
N ALA A 147 -15.64 -29.60 25.50
CA ALA A 147 -16.52 -28.56 26.05
C ALA A 147 -17.70 -28.19 25.13
N LEU A 148 -17.58 -28.41 23.82
CA LEU A 148 -18.64 -28.17 22.83
C LEU A 148 -19.65 -29.33 22.73
N GLU A 149 -19.28 -30.51 23.22
CA GLU A 149 -20.18 -31.68 23.30
C GLU A 149 -21.08 -31.64 24.55
N ASP A 150 -20.81 -30.73 25.49
CA ASP A 150 -21.62 -30.53 26.70
C ASP A 150 -22.95 -29.80 26.38
N PRO A 151 -24.12 -30.37 26.73
CA PRO A 151 -25.45 -29.89 26.32
C PRO A 151 -25.83 -28.46 26.74
N VAL A 152 -25.05 -27.79 27.59
CA VAL A 152 -25.30 -26.42 28.07
C VAL A 152 -24.88 -25.35 27.04
N VAL A 153 -24.00 -25.67 26.09
CA VAL A 153 -23.42 -24.65 25.18
C VAL A 153 -24.20 -24.54 23.87
N ILE A 154 -25.00 -23.48 23.76
CA ILE A 154 -25.75 -23.11 22.55
C ILE A 154 -24.78 -22.91 21.37
N ARG A 155 -24.98 -23.67 20.28
CA ARG A 155 -24.17 -23.67 19.06
C ARG A 155 -24.22 -22.33 18.32
N ASN A 156 -23.28 -21.44 18.61
CA ASN A 156 -22.98 -20.27 17.78
C ASN A 156 -21.59 -20.41 17.17
N ASN A 157 -21.47 -20.96 15.95
CA ASN A 157 -20.31 -20.88 15.05
C ASN A 157 -18.91 -20.72 15.72
N ILE A 158 -18.59 -21.58 16.70
CA ILE A 158 -17.35 -21.48 17.48
C ILE A 158 -16.20 -22.03 16.64
N LYS A 159 -15.24 -21.16 16.30
CA LYS A 159 -14.01 -21.56 15.62
C LYS A 159 -13.05 -22.15 16.65
N ILE A 160 -12.79 -23.45 16.55
CA ILE A 160 -11.80 -24.13 17.38
C ILE A 160 -10.39 -23.67 16.97
N GLN A 161 -9.61 -23.17 17.92
CA GLN A 161 -8.29 -22.58 17.70
C GLN A 161 -7.35 -22.88 18.88
N TRP A 162 -6.04 -22.83 18.65
CA TRP A 162 -5.03 -22.95 19.70
C TRP A 162 -4.15 -21.69 19.74
N GLY A 163 -3.68 -21.33 20.92
CA GLY A 163 -2.87 -20.13 21.14
C GLY A 163 -1.38 -20.44 21.30
N CYS A 164 -0.51 -19.54 20.82
CA CYS A 164 0.91 -19.59 21.17
C CYS A 164 1.10 -19.44 22.70
N PRO A 165 1.90 -20.30 23.37
CA PRO A 165 2.10 -20.23 24.82
C PRO A 165 2.64 -18.89 25.32
N LYS A 166 3.44 -18.19 24.51
CA LYS A 166 4.03 -16.88 24.89
C LYS A 166 3.11 -15.70 24.63
N CYS A 167 2.60 -15.57 23.40
CA CYS A 167 1.91 -14.35 22.94
C CYS A 167 0.41 -14.51 22.72
N ARG A 168 -0.12 -15.73 22.89
CA ARG A 168 -1.53 -16.07 22.69
C ARG A 168 -2.07 -15.81 21.28
N LYS A 169 -1.20 -15.58 20.28
CA LYS A 169 -1.60 -15.56 18.87
C LYS A 169 -2.36 -16.85 18.55
N GLU A 170 -3.55 -16.69 17.97
CA GLU A 170 -4.45 -17.77 17.60
C GLU A 170 -4.06 -18.41 16.28
N TYR A 171 -4.16 -19.73 16.23
CA TYR A 171 -3.87 -20.58 15.09
C TYR A 171 -5.00 -21.59 14.91
N GLY A 172 -5.28 -21.98 13.67
CA GLY A 172 -6.29 -22.98 13.35
C GLY A 172 -5.78 -24.42 13.57
N PRO A 173 -6.68 -25.42 13.46
CA PRO A 173 -6.30 -26.84 13.54
C PRO A 173 -5.34 -27.28 12.42
N SER A 174 -5.42 -26.63 11.25
CA SER A 174 -4.52 -26.88 10.12
C SER A 174 -3.12 -26.31 10.31
N ASP A 175 -2.94 -25.39 11.26
CA ASP A 175 -1.67 -24.72 11.54
C ASP A 175 -0.79 -25.48 12.54
N ILE A 176 -1.24 -26.66 13.02
CA ILE A 176 -0.44 -27.51 13.90
C ILE A 176 0.84 -27.89 13.17
N PRO A 177 2.03 -27.55 13.70
CA PRO A 177 3.27 -27.78 12.99
C PRO A 177 3.57 -29.28 12.92
N THR A 178 3.69 -29.81 11.70
CA THR A 178 3.98 -31.22 11.44
C THR A 178 5.43 -31.44 11.01
N LYS A 179 6.08 -30.40 10.49
CA LYS A 179 7.44 -30.43 9.94
C LYS A 179 8.34 -29.50 10.74
N TYR A 180 9.59 -29.91 10.89
CA TYR A 180 10.67 -29.04 11.35
C TYR A 180 11.19 -28.28 10.14
N GLU A 181 11.02 -26.96 10.13
CA GLU A 181 11.42 -26.10 9.02
C GLU A 181 12.37 -25.02 9.52
N CYS A 182 13.26 -24.55 8.65
CA CYS A 182 14.11 -23.41 8.98
C CYS A 182 13.29 -22.13 9.21
N PHE A 183 13.89 -21.09 9.77
CA PHE A 183 13.18 -19.83 10.04
C PHE A 183 12.53 -19.19 8.81
N CYS A 184 13.12 -19.37 7.61
CA CYS A 184 12.53 -18.88 6.36
C CYS A 184 11.50 -19.82 5.71
N LYS A 185 11.28 -21.01 6.29
CA LYS A 185 10.37 -22.06 5.81
C LYS A 185 10.69 -22.63 4.42
N LYS A 186 11.89 -22.36 3.89
CA LYS A 186 12.33 -22.90 2.58
C LYS A 186 12.82 -24.33 2.66
N VAL A 187 13.48 -24.69 3.76
CA VAL A 187 14.12 -25.99 3.95
C VAL A 187 13.49 -26.72 5.12
N VAL A 188 13.09 -27.96 4.88
CA VAL A 188 12.63 -28.91 5.90
C VAL A 188 13.85 -29.65 6.46
N ASN A 189 13.91 -29.80 7.79
CA ASN A 189 15.02 -30.40 8.53
C ASN A 189 16.38 -29.78 8.17
N PRO A 190 16.59 -28.47 8.44
CA PRO A 190 17.87 -27.84 8.18
C PRO A 190 18.99 -28.56 8.94
N LYS A 191 20.08 -28.87 8.23
CA LYS A 191 21.27 -29.48 8.82
C LYS A 191 21.99 -28.44 9.67
N PHE A 192 22.48 -28.86 10.82
CA PHE A 192 23.32 -28.01 11.65
C PHE A 192 24.71 -27.89 11.01
N GLU A 193 25.17 -26.66 10.81
CA GLU A 193 26.52 -26.33 10.39
C GLU A 193 27.13 -25.32 11.37
N PRO A 194 28.38 -25.51 11.85
CA PRO A 194 29.01 -24.67 12.86
C PRO A 194 28.98 -23.15 12.61
N PHE A 195 29.09 -22.74 11.34
CA PHE A 195 29.19 -21.33 10.94
C PHE A 195 27.85 -20.70 10.55
N LEU A 196 26.78 -21.49 10.53
CA LEU A 196 25.44 -21.01 10.24
C LEU A 196 24.65 -20.81 11.53
N ILE A 197 23.65 -19.94 11.47
CA ILE A 197 22.71 -19.78 12.57
C ILE A 197 22.01 -21.14 12.78
N PRO A 198 21.97 -21.68 14.02
CA PRO A 198 21.22 -22.90 14.31
C PRO A 198 19.78 -22.82 13.81
N HIS A 199 19.25 -23.93 13.30
CA HIS A 199 17.91 -24.00 12.72
C HIS A 199 17.68 -23.09 11.48
N SER A 200 18.72 -22.46 10.95
CA SER A 200 18.67 -21.73 9.68
C SER A 200 19.11 -22.61 8.50
N CYS A 201 18.76 -22.24 7.27
CA CYS A 201 19.19 -22.96 6.07
C CYS A 201 20.43 -22.35 5.38
N GLY A 202 21.01 -21.28 5.91
CA GLY A 202 22.16 -20.58 5.30
C GLY A 202 21.85 -19.81 4.00
N GLU A 203 20.70 -20.01 3.36
CA GLU A 203 20.29 -19.26 2.18
C GLU A 203 19.74 -17.85 2.52
N THR A 204 19.59 -17.00 1.52
CA THR A 204 18.88 -15.72 1.65
C THR A 204 17.44 -15.94 2.12
N CYS A 205 16.97 -15.13 3.05
CA CYS A 205 15.66 -15.25 3.69
C CYS A 205 14.53 -15.11 2.66
N GLY A 206 14.54 -14.05 1.84
CA GLY A 206 13.59 -13.84 0.75
C GLY A 206 12.13 -13.63 1.21
N LYS A 207 11.87 -13.43 2.51
CA LYS A 207 10.54 -13.09 2.99
C LYS A 207 10.17 -11.66 2.56
N ASN A 208 8.90 -11.45 2.24
CA ASN A 208 8.32 -10.13 2.06
C ASN A 208 8.51 -9.27 3.32
N LEU A 209 9.10 -8.09 3.15
CA LEU A 209 9.32 -7.16 4.24
C LEU A 209 8.00 -6.54 4.71
N LYS A 210 7.90 -6.25 6.02
CA LYS A 210 6.77 -5.54 6.63
C LYS A 210 7.25 -4.17 7.13
N PRO A 211 6.60 -3.04 6.77
CA PRO A 211 5.46 -2.93 5.86
C PRO A 211 5.82 -3.30 4.41
N PHE A 212 4.83 -3.76 3.65
CA PHE A 212 5.03 -4.21 2.27
C PHE A 212 5.52 -3.03 1.41
N CYS A 213 6.75 -3.14 0.92
CA CYS A 213 7.38 -2.12 0.10
C CYS A 213 7.76 -2.63 -1.30
N GLY A 214 7.39 -3.86 -1.65
CA GLY A 214 7.77 -4.52 -2.91
C GLY A 214 9.21 -5.07 -2.91
N HIS A 215 9.86 -5.13 -1.75
CA HIS A 215 11.21 -5.67 -1.60
C HIS A 215 11.22 -6.84 -0.64
N ASP A 216 12.10 -7.80 -0.92
CA ASP A 216 12.33 -8.99 -0.12
C ASP A 216 13.52 -8.82 0.82
N CYS A 217 13.52 -9.61 1.90
CA CYS A 217 14.62 -9.68 2.83
C CYS A 217 15.87 -10.29 2.17
N VAL A 218 16.96 -9.52 2.15
CA VAL A 218 18.26 -9.91 1.59
C VAL A 218 19.21 -10.55 2.62
N LEU A 219 18.82 -10.57 3.89
CA LEU A 219 19.61 -11.24 4.93
C LEU A 219 19.60 -12.75 4.74
N LEU A 220 20.60 -13.44 5.28
CA LEU A 220 20.54 -14.90 5.43
C LEU A 220 19.35 -15.30 6.31
N CYS A 221 18.93 -16.56 6.22
CA CYS A 221 17.89 -17.11 7.06
C CYS A 221 18.18 -16.82 8.54
N HIS A 222 17.29 -16.04 9.17
CA HIS A 222 17.52 -15.49 10.50
C HIS A 222 16.29 -15.75 11.39
N PRO A 223 16.47 -15.84 12.73
CA PRO A 223 15.38 -15.87 13.68
C PRO A 223 14.70 -14.49 13.74
N GLY A 224 13.48 -14.44 14.27
CA GLY A 224 12.78 -13.18 14.46
C GLY A 224 12.14 -12.58 13.20
N SER A 225 11.64 -11.36 13.35
CA SER A 225 11.09 -10.54 12.26
C SER A 225 12.20 -10.05 11.33
N CYS A 226 11.89 -9.93 10.04
CA CYS A 226 12.79 -9.28 9.09
C CYS A 226 12.92 -7.78 9.46
N PRO A 227 14.14 -7.22 9.47
CA PRO A 227 14.32 -5.79 9.69
C PRO A 227 13.67 -4.97 8.57
N PRO A 228 13.38 -3.68 8.80
CA PRO A 228 12.82 -2.82 7.78
C PRO A 228 13.74 -2.72 6.56
N CYS A 229 13.14 -2.42 5.40
CA CYS A 229 13.87 -2.32 4.13
C CYS A 229 15.05 -1.34 4.24
N PRO A 230 16.28 -1.77 3.88
CA PRO A 230 17.45 -0.88 3.90
C PRO A 230 17.46 0.10 2.72
N LYS A 231 16.64 -0.12 1.69
CA LYS A 231 16.61 0.73 0.50
C LYS A 231 15.99 2.09 0.81
N THR A 232 16.56 3.12 0.21
CA THR A 232 16.08 4.49 0.30
C THR A 232 15.40 4.93 -0.99
N VAL A 233 14.47 5.87 -0.87
CA VAL A 233 13.69 6.47 -1.95
C VAL A 233 13.63 7.97 -1.76
N SER A 234 13.54 8.72 -2.85
CA SER A 234 13.28 10.17 -2.82
C SER A 234 11.78 10.40 -2.64
N VAL A 235 11.39 11.03 -1.53
CA VAL A 235 10.00 11.34 -1.21
C VAL A 235 9.76 12.84 -1.22
N THR A 236 8.60 13.23 -1.74
CA THR A 236 8.14 14.62 -1.72
C THR A 236 7.15 14.82 -0.58
N CYS A 237 7.22 15.98 0.07
CA CYS A 237 6.23 16.37 1.08
C CYS A 237 4.82 16.39 0.49
N TYR A 238 3.78 16.12 1.29
CA TYR A 238 2.39 16.29 0.83
C TYR A 238 2.06 17.69 0.31
N CYS A 239 2.73 18.73 0.83
CA CYS A 239 2.57 20.10 0.34
C CYS A 239 3.39 20.41 -0.92
N ALA A 240 4.30 19.53 -1.34
CA ALA A 240 5.28 19.73 -2.41
C ALA A 240 6.12 21.03 -2.30
N SER A 241 6.04 21.72 -1.16
CA SER A 241 6.69 23.03 -0.96
C SER A 241 8.14 22.91 -0.49
N GLN A 242 8.55 21.71 -0.08
CA GLN A 242 9.91 21.40 0.36
C GLN A 242 10.60 20.51 -0.68
N PRO A 243 11.93 20.62 -0.83
CA PRO A 243 12.68 19.77 -1.75
C PRO A 243 12.51 18.29 -1.39
N PRO A 244 12.59 17.38 -2.38
CA PRO A 244 12.53 15.95 -2.12
C PRO A 244 13.61 15.52 -1.11
N ARG A 245 13.24 14.69 -0.15
CA ARG A 245 14.16 14.15 0.87
C ARG A 245 14.37 12.66 0.63
N ILE A 246 15.58 12.18 0.88
CA ILE A 246 15.87 10.76 0.90
C ILE A 246 15.32 10.17 2.21
N GLN A 247 14.40 9.21 2.09
CA GLN A 247 13.84 8.45 3.22
C GLN A 247 13.91 6.95 2.94
N ARG A 248 13.69 6.12 3.96
CA ARG A 248 13.58 4.67 3.76
C ARG A 248 12.33 4.32 2.97
N CYS A 249 12.42 3.28 2.15
CA CYS A 249 11.30 2.80 1.36
C CYS A 249 10.06 2.42 2.19
N CYS A 250 10.25 2.03 3.46
CA CYS A 250 9.16 1.72 4.38
C CYS A 250 8.40 2.95 4.92
N ASN A 251 8.98 4.16 4.81
CA ASN A 251 8.34 5.42 5.19
C ASN A 251 8.29 6.34 3.96
N LYS A 252 7.33 6.08 3.06
CA LYS A 252 7.11 6.93 1.87
C LYS A 252 6.36 8.22 2.21
N GLU A 253 5.64 8.20 3.32
CA GLU A 253 4.72 9.22 3.77
C GLU A 253 5.42 10.24 4.66
N TRP A 254 5.42 11.51 4.23
CA TRP A 254 6.10 12.58 4.96
C TRP A 254 5.38 13.93 4.87
N SER A 255 5.27 14.60 6.02
CA SER A 255 4.82 15.98 6.16
C SER A 255 5.92 16.86 6.77
N CYS A 256 6.09 18.08 6.26
CA CYS A 256 7.11 19.01 6.74
C CYS A 256 6.72 19.75 8.03
N GLY A 257 5.50 19.56 8.55
CA GLY A 257 4.96 20.27 9.72
C GLY A 257 4.65 21.76 9.47
N SER A 258 5.21 22.38 8.44
CA SER A 258 4.91 23.76 8.04
C SER A 258 3.44 23.92 7.60
N PRO A 259 2.87 25.13 7.68
CA PRO A 259 1.54 25.40 7.16
C PRO A 259 1.45 25.04 5.66
N CYS A 260 0.40 24.30 5.30
CA CYS A 260 0.22 23.74 3.96
C CYS A 260 0.22 24.82 2.87
N ASN A 261 -0.37 25.98 3.15
CA ASN A 261 -0.43 27.15 2.26
C ASN A 261 -1.02 26.92 0.86
N LYS A 262 -1.52 25.71 0.55
CA LYS A 262 -2.27 25.40 -0.67
C LYS A 262 -3.51 26.30 -0.77
N LEU A 263 -3.80 26.75 -1.98
CA LEU A 263 -4.98 27.55 -2.29
C LEU A 263 -6.23 26.67 -2.09
N LEU A 264 -7.14 27.07 -1.19
CA LEU A 264 -8.39 26.34 -0.95
C LEU A 264 -9.33 26.47 -2.16
N SER A 265 -10.37 25.62 -2.22
CA SER A 265 -11.36 25.60 -3.32
C SER A 265 -12.04 26.97 -3.57
N CYS A 266 -12.05 27.85 -2.57
CA CYS A 266 -12.57 29.21 -2.69
C CYS A 266 -11.66 30.17 -3.48
N LYS A 267 -10.46 29.75 -3.89
CA LYS A 267 -9.43 30.49 -4.64
C LYS A 267 -8.93 31.80 -4.00
N LYS A 268 -9.44 32.17 -2.81
CA LYS A 268 -9.08 33.42 -2.10
C LYS A 268 -8.29 33.18 -0.81
N HIS A 269 -8.44 32.01 -0.20
CA HIS A 269 -7.82 31.69 1.08
C HIS A 269 -6.82 30.54 0.95
N LYS A 270 -5.73 30.62 1.72
CA LYS A 270 -4.71 29.56 1.82
C LYS A 270 -4.98 28.67 3.03
N CYS A 271 -4.63 27.40 2.92
CA CYS A 271 -4.74 26.45 4.02
C CYS A 271 -3.76 26.81 5.16
N ALA A 272 -4.31 27.05 6.36
CA ALA A 272 -3.52 27.35 7.56
C ALA A 272 -3.19 26.10 8.40
N GLN A 273 -3.71 24.93 8.03
CA GLN A 273 -3.41 23.68 8.73
C GLN A 273 -1.96 23.23 8.46
N PRO A 274 -1.32 22.52 9.40
CA PRO A 274 -0.03 21.92 9.15
C PRO A 274 -0.12 20.96 7.96
N CYS A 275 1.02 20.73 7.28
CA CYS A 275 1.09 19.85 6.14
C CYS A 275 0.43 18.48 6.44
N HIS A 276 -0.56 18.13 5.64
CA HIS A 276 -1.42 16.96 5.85
C HIS A 276 -1.51 16.10 4.58
N PRO A 277 -1.78 14.79 4.69
CA PRO A 277 -1.81 13.86 3.55
C PRO A 277 -2.96 14.11 2.57
N ASN A 278 -4.13 14.47 3.07
CA ASN A 278 -5.37 14.56 2.28
C ASN A 278 -5.53 15.92 1.60
N ASP A 279 -6.58 16.08 0.81
CA ASP A 279 -6.97 17.39 0.29
C ASP A 279 -7.32 18.37 1.44
N CYS A 280 -7.10 19.65 1.20
CA CYS A 280 -7.38 20.68 2.20
C CYS A 280 -8.88 20.77 2.46
N LEU A 281 -9.25 20.88 3.73
CA LEU A 281 -10.63 21.11 4.13
C LEU A 281 -11.21 22.36 3.46
N PRO A 282 -12.53 22.38 3.20
CA PRO A 282 -13.21 23.56 2.68
C PRO A 282 -12.98 24.78 3.57
N CYS A 283 -13.01 25.97 2.96
CA CYS A 283 -12.75 27.21 3.66
C CYS A 283 -13.77 27.44 4.78
N PRO A 284 -13.34 27.59 6.06
CA PRO A 284 -14.27 27.82 7.18
C PRO A 284 -14.80 29.26 7.22
N LYS A 285 -14.27 30.16 6.39
CA LYS A 285 -14.67 31.57 6.39
C LYS A 285 -15.96 31.75 5.58
N LYS A 286 -16.82 32.64 6.05
CA LYS A 286 -17.96 33.15 5.29
C LYS A 286 -17.53 34.41 4.53
N SER A 287 -18.00 34.56 3.31
CA SER A 287 -17.73 35.73 2.47
C SER A 287 -19.04 36.28 1.90
N ILE A 288 -19.13 37.60 1.76
CA ILE A 288 -20.24 38.23 1.06
C ILE A 288 -20.06 37.93 -0.43
N GLN A 289 -21.01 37.18 -0.98
CA GLN A 289 -21.00 36.79 -2.39
C GLN A 289 -22.12 37.51 -3.12
N LYS A 290 -21.82 38.06 -4.30
CA LYS A 290 -22.83 38.62 -5.19
C LYS A 290 -23.58 37.48 -5.87
N CYS A 291 -24.89 37.63 -6.01
CA CYS A 291 -25.71 36.73 -6.78
C CYS A 291 -25.22 36.69 -8.24
N ILE A 292 -25.47 35.59 -8.95
CA ILE A 292 -25.15 35.49 -10.38
C ILE A 292 -25.83 36.60 -11.21
N CYS A 293 -27.02 37.07 -10.80
CA CYS A 293 -27.68 38.22 -11.45
C CYS A 293 -27.07 39.59 -11.11
N GLY A 294 -26.16 39.66 -10.13
CA GLY A 294 -25.52 40.88 -9.65
C GLY A 294 -26.38 41.77 -8.72
N SER A 295 -27.67 41.46 -8.54
CA SER A 295 -28.60 42.35 -7.82
C SER A 295 -28.58 42.23 -6.30
N ASN A 296 -28.21 41.06 -5.75
CA ASN A 296 -28.25 40.80 -4.32
C ASN A 296 -26.90 40.29 -3.81
N ASN A 297 -26.60 40.57 -2.54
CA ASN A 297 -25.41 40.08 -1.84
C ASN A 297 -25.84 39.32 -0.59
N LYS A 298 -25.27 38.14 -0.33
CA LYS A 298 -25.56 37.35 0.88
C LYS A 298 -24.27 36.81 1.49
N LEU A 299 -24.21 36.76 2.82
CA LEU A 299 -23.12 36.12 3.55
C LEU A 299 -23.27 34.59 3.44
N ARG A 300 -22.34 33.94 2.73
CA ARG A 300 -22.35 32.50 2.50
C ARG A 300 -20.97 31.90 2.75
N ASP A 301 -20.90 30.58 2.86
CA ASP A 301 -19.63 29.88 2.99
C ASP A 301 -18.77 30.13 1.75
N CYS A 302 -17.51 30.48 1.99
CA CYS A 302 -16.59 30.83 0.90
C CYS A 302 -16.34 29.64 -0.03
N SER A 303 -16.58 28.42 0.46
CA SER A 303 -16.48 27.15 -0.28
C SER A 303 -17.53 26.96 -1.38
N THR A 304 -18.65 27.72 -1.34
CA THR A 304 -19.71 27.68 -2.34
C THR A 304 -19.82 29.04 -3.04
N PRO A 305 -18.97 29.35 -4.03
CA PRO A 305 -18.91 30.69 -4.64
C PRO A 305 -20.09 31.05 -5.57
N ILE A 306 -20.86 30.07 -6.01
CA ILE A 306 -21.95 30.24 -6.98
C ILE A 306 -23.28 30.21 -6.22
N TRP A 307 -24.07 31.27 -6.31
CA TRP A 307 -25.42 31.30 -5.74
C TRP A 307 -26.38 32.17 -6.56
N GLN A 308 -27.64 31.72 -6.63
CA GLN A 308 -28.77 32.42 -7.24
C GLN A 308 -29.73 32.88 -6.14
N CYS A 309 -30.33 34.06 -6.31
CA CYS A 309 -31.27 34.63 -5.35
C CYS A 309 -32.71 34.30 -5.74
N ASP A 310 -33.63 34.33 -4.78
CA ASP A 310 -35.04 34.04 -5.06
C ASP A 310 -35.80 35.24 -5.67
N LYS A 311 -35.07 36.23 -6.22
CA LYS A 311 -35.67 37.41 -6.83
C LYS A 311 -36.05 37.12 -8.27
N VAL A 312 -37.28 37.45 -8.65
CA VAL A 312 -37.75 37.42 -10.04
C VAL A 312 -36.91 38.37 -10.90
N CYS A 313 -36.49 37.91 -12.08
CA CYS A 313 -35.58 38.64 -12.96
C CYS A 313 -36.15 39.98 -13.42
N ASN A 314 -37.43 40.01 -13.82
CA ASN A 314 -38.18 41.19 -14.26
C ASN A 314 -37.53 42.03 -15.38
N LYS A 315 -36.51 41.49 -16.07
CA LYS A 315 -35.90 42.16 -17.22
C LYS A 315 -36.87 42.18 -18.40
N PRO A 316 -36.92 43.27 -19.19
CA PRO A 316 -37.73 43.32 -20.41
C PRO A 316 -37.24 42.24 -21.38
N LEU A 317 -38.18 41.41 -21.84
CA LEU A 317 -37.91 40.39 -22.86
C LEU A 317 -37.74 41.04 -24.22
N GLU A 318 -37.16 40.33 -25.19
CA GLU A 318 -36.91 40.84 -26.56
C GLU A 318 -38.17 41.38 -27.26
N CYS A 319 -39.36 40.93 -26.85
CA CYS A 319 -40.63 41.42 -27.36
C CYS A 319 -41.01 42.86 -26.92
N GLY A 320 -40.26 43.47 -25.99
CA GLY A 320 -40.47 44.86 -25.52
C GLY A 320 -41.70 45.10 -24.64
N HIS A 321 -42.67 44.18 -24.61
CA HIS A 321 -43.96 44.33 -23.91
C HIS A 321 -44.13 43.43 -22.68
N HIS A 322 -43.25 42.45 -22.50
CA HIS A 322 -43.32 41.49 -21.39
C HIS A 322 -42.00 41.44 -20.63
N ASN A 323 -42.10 41.20 -19.32
CA ASN A 323 -40.97 41.06 -18.43
C ASN A 323 -40.74 39.60 -18.04
N CYS A 324 -39.48 39.23 -17.81
CA CYS A 324 -39.11 37.88 -17.40
C CYS A 324 -39.69 37.55 -16.00
N MET A 325 -40.56 36.54 -15.92
CA MET A 325 -41.17 36.06 -14.68
C MET A 325 -40.36 34.96 -13.97
N GLU A 326 -39.26 34.50 -14.58
CA GLU A 326 -38.40 33.47 -13.99
C GLU A 326 -37.65 34.00 -12.76
N VAL A 327 -37.48 33.12 -11.76
CA VAL A 327 -36.58 33.36 -10.62
C VAL A 327 -35.15 33.45 -11.16
N CYS A 328 -34.32 34.31 -10.56
CA CYS A 328 -32.93 34.56 -10.93
C CYS A 328 -32.24 33.35 -11.59
N HIS A 329 -32.08 33.43 -12.90
CA HIS A 329 -31.47 32.37 -13.71
C HIS A 329 -30.12 32.83 -14.25
N VAL A 330 -29.33 31.87 -14.74
CA VAL A 330 -28.06 32.12 -15.41
C VAL A 330 -28.32 32.23 -16.92
N GLY A 331 -27.73 33.23 -17.59
CA GLY A 331 -27.83 33.39 -19.05
C GLY A 331 -28.88 34.41 -19.51
N LYS A 332 -29.17 34.41 -20.82
CA LYS A 332 -30.19 35.28 -21.43
C LYS A 332 -31.59 34.83 -20.97
N CYS A 333 -32.53 35.76 -20.84
CA CYS A 333 -33.91 35.42 -20.52
C CYS A 333 -34.53 34.62 -21.66
N GLU A 334 -35.32 33.60 -21.32
CA GLU A 334 -36.10 32.87 -22.31
C GLU A 334 -37.01 33.83 -23.09
N PRO A 335 -37.18 33.62 -24.41
CA PRO A 335 -38.05 34.47 -25.21
C PRO A 335 -39.49 34.38 -24.69
N CYS A 336 -40.24 35.47 -24.89
CA CYS A 336 -41.63 35.57 -24.46
C CYS A 336 -42.43 34.34 -24.91
N ILE A 337 -43.09 33.65 -23.98
CA ILE A 337 -43.91 32.47 -24.26
C ILE A 337 -45.00 32.80 -25.29
N LEU A 338 -45.53 34.03 -25.23
CA LEU A 338 -46.54 34.54 -26.17
C LEU A 338 -45.97 34.93 -27.54
N SER A 339 -44.65 35.06 -27.69
CA SER A 339 -43.98 35.25 -28.98
C SER A 339 -43.64 33.93 -29.67
N LYS A 340 -43.78 32.79 -28.99
CA LYS A 340 -43.64 31.47 -29.63
C LYS A 340 -44.85 31.22 -30.55
N PRO A 341 -44.75 30.33 -31.57
CA PRO A 341 -45.88 29.99 -32.42
C PRO A 341 -47.07 29.52 -31.58
N ARG A 342 -48.19 30.24 -31.66
CA ARG A 342 -49.42 29.96 -30.92
C ARG A 342 -50.41 29.24 -31.83
N THR A 343 -51.11 28.26 -31.29
CA THR A 343 -52.13 27.53 -32.07
C THR A 343 -53.48 28.26 -32.04
N CYS A 344 -54.32 28.04 -33.05
CA CYS A 344 -55.73 28.39 -32.99
C CYS A 344 -56.35 27.83 -31.69
N PRO A 345 -57.48 28.38 -31.21
CA PRO A 345 -58.23 27.77 -30.13
C PRO A 345 -58.48 26.27 -30.33
N CYS A 346 -58.60 25.81 -31.59
CA CYS A 346 -58.75 24.42 -31.99
C CYS A 346 -57.48 23.53 -31.95
N GLY A 347 -56.28 24.09 -31.78
CA GLY A 347 -54.99 23.38 -31.79
C GLY A 347 -54.42 23.00 -33.17
N ARG A 348 -55.19 23.14 -34.26
CA ARG A 348 -54.84 22.60 -35.59
C ARG A 348 -53.93 23.49 -36.44
N THR A 349 -54.07 24.81 -36.34
CA THR A 349 -53.32 25.78 -37.15
C THR A 349 -52.37 26.59 -36.28
N PHE A 350 -51.12 26.74 -36.70
CA PHE A 350 -50.10 27.54 -36.01
C PHE A 350 -50.04 28.95 -36.60
N TYR A 351 -50.00 29.95 -35.72
CA TYR A 351 -49.83 31.35 -36.06
C TYR A 351 -48.56 31.88 -35.39
N ASN A 352 -47.75 32.62 -36.15
CA ASN A 352 -46.62 33.37 -35.61
C ASN A 352 -47.04 34.83 -35.49
N LEU A 353 -47.66 35.16 -34.35
CA LEU A 353 -48.22 36.48 -34.07
C LEU A 353 -47.43 37.20 -32.98
N PRO A 354 -47.30 38.54 -33.05
CA PRO A 354 -46.67 39.32 -32.00
C PRO A 354 -47.38 39.08 -30.67
N CYS A 355 -46.64 39.13 -29.56
CA CYS A 355 -47.13 38.77 -28.23
C CYS A 355 -48.30 39.63 -27.72
N THR A 356 -48.64 40.72 -28.41
CA THR A 356 -49.72 41.65 -28.10
C THR A 356 -51.05 41.31 -28.76
N GLU A 357 -51.07 40.40 -29.73
CA GLU A 357 -52.27 40.03 -30.49
C GLU A 357 -52.77 38.65 -30.08
N ASP A 358 -54.08 38.51 -29.87
CA ASP A 358 -54.71 37.21 -29.60
C ASP A 358 -54.73 36.32 -30.85
N THR A 359 -54.62 35.01 -30.65
CA THR A 359 -54.67 34.05 -31.77
C THR A 359 -56.05 34.06 -32.44
N PRO A 360 -56.12 34.21 -33.77
CA PRO A 360 -57.37 34.16 -34.52
C PRO A 360 -57.91 32.73 -34.58
N THR A 361 -59.19 32.62 -34.93
CA THR A 361 -59.80 31.34 -35.27
C THR A 361 -59.39 30.94 -36.68
N CYS A 362 -59.12 29.65 -36.92
CA CYS A 362 -58.62 29.19 -38.22
C CYS A 362 -59.69 29.04 -39.30
N GLY A 363 -60.96 29.28 -38.97
CA GLY A 363 -62.10 29.11 -39.90
C GLY A 363 -62.51 27.65 -40.15
N ASP A 364 -61.65 26.67 -39.89
CA ASP A 364 -61.95 25.24 -40.05
C ASP A 364 -62.86 24.70 -38.95
N THR A 365 -63.47 23.53 -39.18
CA THR A 365 -64.23 22.79 -38.16
C THR A 365 -63.34 22.44 -36.97
N CYS A 366 -63.76 22.85 -35.76
CA CYS A 366 -63.00 22.77 -34.52
C CYS A 366 -62.49 21.35 -34.24
N GLY A 367 -63.35 20.35 -34.35
CA GLY A 367 -62.99 18.93 -34.22
C GLY A 367 -62.44 18.52 -32.85
N LYS A 368 -62.51 19.40 -31.83
CA LYS A 368 -62.21 19.04 -30.44
C LYS A 368 -63.26 18.06 -29.91
N ILE A 369 -62.81 17.07 -29.15
CA ILE A 369 -63.71 16.16 -28.43
C ILE A 369 -64.42 16.95 -27.32
N LEU A 370 -65.74 16.87 -27.27
CA LEU A 370 -66.58 17.51 -26.26
C LEU A 370 -66.36 16.84 -24.89
N GLU A 371 -66.79 17.48 -23.80
CA GLU A 371 -66.62 16.94 -22.43
C GLU A 371 -67.24 15.54 -22.24
N CYS A 372 -68.19 15.14 -23.10
CA CYS A 372 -68.76 13.79 -23.13
C CYS A 372 -67.81 12.70 -23.67
N GLY A 373 -66.60 13.05 -24.15
CA GLY A 373 -65.55 12.11 -24.56
C GLY A 373 -65.80 11.35 -25.88
N THR A 374 -67.03 11.35 -26.39
CA THR A 374 -67.43 10.53 -27.56
C THR A 374 -67.79 11.38 -28.79
N HIS A 375 -68.23 12.62 -28.62
CA HIS A 375 -68.65 13.49 -29.71
C HIS A 375 -67.60 14.57 -30.03
N ILE A 376 -67.46 14.91 -31.31
CA ILE A 376 -66.57 15.97 -31.78
C ILE A 376 -67.33 17.27 -32.04
N CYS A 377 -66.68 18.40 -31.81
CA CYS A 377 -67.24 19.71 -32.09
C CYS A 377 -67.28 19.96 -33.61
N HIS A 378 -68.49 20.00 -34.17
CA HIS A 378 -68.73 20.30 -35.59
C HIS A 378 -68.83 21.79 -35.91
N GLN A 379 -68.75 22.67 -34.91
CA GLN A 379 -68.75 24.11 -35.13
C GLN A 379 -67.43 24.56 -35.78
N ARG A 380 -67.47 25.69 -36.49
CA ARG A 380 -66.25 26.38 -36.95
C ARG A 380 -65.41 26.78 -35.74
N CYS A 381 -64.09 26.86 -35.90
CA CYS A 381 -63.17 27.23 -34.84
C CYS A 381 -63.69 28.49 -34.12
N HIS A 382 -63.94 28.36 -32.83
CA HIS A 382 -64.52 29.39 -31.98
C HIS A 382 -63.64 29.57 -30.74
N LYS A 383 -63.73 30.72 -30.08
CA LYS A 383 -62.96 31.02 -28.87
C LYS A 383 -63.65 30.46 -27.60
N ASP A 384 -64.96 30.26 -27.66
CA ASP A 384 -65.78 29.80 -26.53
C ASP A 384 -65.60 28.30 -26.22
N LYS A 385 -66.19 27.81 -25.13
CA LYS A 385 -66.15 26.37 -24.80
C LYS A 385 -66.95 25.55 -25.83
N CYS A 386 -66.39 24.43 -26.29
CA CYS A 386 -67.07 23.57 -27.24
C CYS A 386 -68.27 22.88 -26.57
N GLY A 387 -69.45 22.98 -27.17
CA GLY A 387 -70.69 22.38 -26.64
C GLY A 387 -71.50 23.30 -25.73
N ALA A 388 -71.16 24.59 -25.69
CA ALA A 388 -72.03 25.63 -25.14
C ALA A 388 -73.23 25.93 -26.06
#